data_AF-A0A643CZH0-F1
#
_entry.id   AF-A0A643CZH0-F1
#
_cell.length_a   1.000
_cell.length_b   1.000
_cell.length_c   1.000
_cell.angle_alpha   90.00
_cell.angle_beta   90.00
_cell.angle_gamma   90.00
#
_symmetry.space_group_name_H-M   'P 1'
#
loop_
_entity.id
_entity.type
_entity.pdbx_description
1 polymer ?
#
loop_
_entity_poly.entity_id
_entity_poly.type
_entity_poly.pdbx_seq_one_letter_code
_entity_poly.pdbx_strand_id
1 'polypeptide(L)'
;KKGKVQLINTTNEEYFSKMKKSLGSKQNEMTKEHIEKITKLFLENASNKDCKILDNEDFGYTKIIIEKPKSIEALKDDEKFAKLKDKDKILEKLQELEQNPQDFKNREEFIKFLGVKLKKSEENLIIDSDKTNNTEKIPLKTNIQGYYDTEVKPYV
;
A
#
# COMPACT_ATOMS: atom_id res chain seq x y z
N LYS A 1 -9.38 -28.22 -1.95
CA LYS A 1 -8.30 -27.20 -2.10
C LYS A 1 -8.67 -26.01 -1.20
N LYS A 2 -8.07 -25.86 -0.01
CA LYS A 2 -8.34 -24.71 0.90
C LYS A 2 -7.05 -23.88 1.03
N GLY A 3 -7.16 -22.56 0.96
CA GLY A 3 -6.03 -21.63 1.15
C GLY A 3 -5.14 -21.38 -0.08
N LYS A 4 -5.42 -22.00 -1.23
CA LYS A 4 -4.68 -21.77 -2.49
C LYS A 4 -5.63 -21.32 -3.60
N VAL A 5 -5.13 -20.43 -4.45
CA VAL A 5 -5.84 -19.89 -5.61
C VAL A 5 -5.18 -20.42 -6.87
N GLN A 6 -5.98 -20.95 -7.78
CA GLN A 6 -5.55 -21.41 -9.09
C GLN A 6 -5.90 -20.33 -10.12
N LEU A 7 -4.88 -19.73 -10.76
CA LEU A 7 -5.03 -18.79 -11.86
C LEU A 7 -4.81 -19.52 -13.18
N ILE A 8 -5.85 -19.62 -14.00
CA ILE A 8 -5.77 -20.19 -15.34
C ILE A 8 -5.84 -19.06 -16.36
N ASN A 9 -4.79 -18.91 -17.16
CA ASN A 9 -4.73 -17.92 -18.22
C ASN A 9 -5.28 -18.49 -19.52
N THR A 10 -6.41 -17.96 -19.98
CA THR A 10 -7.09 -18.37 -21.22
C THR A 10 -7.03 -17.29 -22.30
N THR A 11 -6.08 -16.34 -22.23
CA THR A 11 -5.95 -15.26 -23.22
C THR A 11 -5.20 -15.67 -24.49
N ASN A 12 -4.74 -16.92 -24.59
CA ASN A 12 -4.05 -17.44 -25.77
C ASN A 12 -5.07 -17.95 -26.81
N GLU A 13 -4.71 -17.89 -28.10
CA GLU A 13 -5.55 -18.36 -29.22
C GLU A 13 -5.86 -19.87 -29.16
N GLU A 14 -5.19 -20.63 -28.28
CA GLU A 14 -5.48 -22.04 -28.03
C GLU A 14 -6.80 -22.28 -27.26
N TYR A 15 -7.32 -21.23 -26.62
CA TYR A 15 -8.49 -21.28 -25.74
C TYR A 15 -9.69 -20.48 -26.28
N PHE A 16 -9.56 -19.85 -27.45
CA PHE A 16 -10.66 -19.15 -28.12
C PHE A 16 -10.44 -19.03 -29.62
N SER A 17 -11.51 -18.89 -30.39
CA SER A 17 -11.45 -18.57 -31.82
C SER A 17 -12.03 -17.20 -32.09
N LYS A 18 -11.44 -16.44 -33.02
CA LYS A 18 -11.96 -15.12 -33.44
C LYS A 18 -13.18 -15.30 -34.35
N MET A 19 -14.24 -14.53 -34.13
CA MET A 19 -15.43 -14.57 -35.00
C MET A 19 -15.18 -13.90 -36.36
N LYS A 20 -15.88 -14.37 -37.41
CA LYS A 20 -15.64 -13.98 -38.83
C LYS A 20 -16.00 -12.53 -39.22
N LYS A 21 -16.81 -11.81 -38.44
CA LYS A 21 -17.20 -10.40 -38.73
C LYS A 21 -16.91 -9.53 -37.52
N SER A 22 -15.74 -8.90 -37.48
CA SER A 22 -15.30 -8.16 -36.30
C SER A 22 -15.86 -6.74 -36.24
N LEU A 23 -16.44 -6.36 -35.09
CA LEU A 23 -16.51 -4.97 -34.64
C LEU A 23 -15.54 -4.79 -33.45
N GLY A 24 -14.24 -4.98 -33.70
CA GLY A 24 -13.16 -4.88 -32.69
C GLY A 24 -12.83 -6.18 -31.93
N SER A 25 -12.04 -6.07 -30.84
CA SER A 25 -11.45 -7.21 -30.09
C SER A 25 -12.40 -7.94 -29.12
N LYS A 26 -13.72 -7.67 -29.16
CA LYS A 26 -14.71 -8.20 -28.20
C LYS A 26 -15.42 -9.48 -28.65
N GLN A 27 -15.15 -9.98 -29.87
CA GLN A 27 -15.82 -11.18 -30.40
C GLN A 27 -14.86 -12.37 -30.53
N ASN A 28 -14.64 -13.04 -29.39
CA ASN A 28 -14.01 -14.35 -29.31
C ASN A 28 -15.07 -15.40 -28.94
N GLU A 29 -14.99 -16.57 -29.56
CA GLU A 29 -15.86 -17.72 -29.30
C GLU A 29 -15.07 -18.82 -28.58
N MET A 30 -15.70 -19.43 -27.57
CA MET A 30 -15.20 -20.65 -26.94
C MET A 30 -15.96 -21.84 -27.48
N THR A 31 -15.28 -22.68 -28.25
CA THR A 31 -15.81 -23.97 -28.71
C THR A 31 -15.79 -24.97 -27.55
N LYS A 32 -16.47 -26.11 -27.71
CA LYS A 32 -16.47 -27.18 -26.71
C LYS A 32 -15.06 -27.69 -26.40
N GLU A 33 -14.21 -27.79 -27.42
CA GLU A 33 -12.80 -28.20 -27.25
C GLU A 33 -12.03 -27.23 -26.35
N HIS A 34 -12.27 -25.93 -26.46
CA HIS A 34 -11.65 -24.94 -25.59
C HIS A 34 -12.09 -25.11 -24.14
N ILE A 35 -13.40 -25.31 -23.92
CA ILE A 35 -13.97 -25.54 -22.58
C ILE A 35 -13.40 -26.81 -21.95
N GLU A 36 -13.25 -27.89 -22.73
CA GLU A 36 -12.66 -29.15 -22.28
C GLU A 36 -11.19 -28.97 -21.87
N LYS A 37 -10.39 -28.24 -22.66
CA LYS A 37 -9.00 -27.92 -22.32
C LYS A 37 -8.90 -27.13 -21.02
N ILE A 38 -9.73 -26.09 -20.84
CA ILE A 38 -9.75 -25.28 -19.61
C ILE A 38 -10.19 -26.13 -18.41
N THR A 39 -11.20 -26.98 -18.60
CA THR A 39 -11.70 -27.87 -17.55
C THR A 39 -10.62 -28.88 -17.14
N LYS A 40 -9.87 -29.43 -18.12
CA LYS A 40 -8.72 -30.30 -17.85
C LYS A 40 -7.66 -29.59 -17.02
N LEU A 41 -7.28 -28.36 -17.38
CA LEU A 41 -6.33 -27.56 -16.59
C LEU A 41 -6.81 -27.32 -15.15
N PHE A 42 -8.10 -27.04 -14.98
CA PHE A 42 -8.71 -26.87 -13.66
C PHE A 42 -8.67 -28.16 -12.81
N LEU A 43 -8.97 -29.30 -13.42
CA LEU A 43 -8.96 -30.60 -12.76
C LEU A 43 -7.54 -31.07 -12.40
N GLU A 44 -6.59 -30.89 -13.32
CA GLU A 44 -5.18 -31.26 -13.12
C GLU A 44 -4.55 -30.52 -11.95
N ASN A 45 -4.91 -29.25 -11.75
CA ASN A 45 -4.44 -28.44 -10.63
C ASN A 45 -2.91 -28.48 -10.45
N ALA A 46 -2.20 -28.42 -11.57
CA ALA A 46 -0.74 -28.40 -11.62
C ALA A 46 -0.26 -27.04 -12.10
N SER A 47 0.91 -26.63 -11.63
CA SER A 47 1.57 -25.43 -12.15
C SER A 47 2.12 -25.75 -13.55
N ASN A 48 1.72 -24.98 -14.55
CA ASN A 48 2.22 -25.08 -15.92
C ASN A 48 2.30 -23.68 -16.54
N LYS A 49 2.55 -23.60 -17.85
CA LYS A 49 2.68 -22.32 -18.56
C LYS A 49 1.42 -21.44 -18.45
N ASP A 50 0.24 -22.06 -18.46
CA ASP A 50 -1.06 -21.39 -18.49
C ASP A 50 -1.80 -21.46 -17.15
N CYS A 51 -1.23 -22.11 -16.13
CA CYS A 51 -1.84 -22.30 -14.82
C CYS A 51 -0.81 -22.02 -13.73
N LYS A 52 -1.09 -21.03 -12.87
CA LYS A 52 -0.30 -20.74 -11.67
C LYS A 52 -1.11 -21.06 -10.43
N ILE A 53 -0.47 -21.68 -9.45
CA ILE A 53 -1.06 -21.94 -8.13
C ILE A 53 -0.33 -21.07 -7.14
N LEU A 54 -1.07 -20.17 -6.52
CA LEU A 54 -0.57 -19.20 -5.56
C LEU A 54 -1.29 -19.40 -4.22
N ASP A 55 -0.67 -18.96 -3.15
CA ASP A 55 -1.29 -18.96 -1.83
C ASP A 55 -2.22 -17.77 -1.71
N ASN A 56 -3.21 -17.84 -0.82
CA ASN A 56 -4.15 -16.73 -0.61
C ASN A 56 -3.44 -15.44 -0.16
N GLU A 57 -2.32 -15.58 0.55
CA GLU A 57 -1.48 -14.47 1.01
C GLU A 57 -0.82 -13.69 -0.14
N ASP A 58 -0.67 -14.29 -1.33
CA ASP A 58 -0.13 -13.60 -2.51
C ASP A 58 -1.05 -12.51 -3.08
N PHE A 59 -2.35 -12.55 -2.74
CA PHE A 59 -3.35 -11.64 -3.29
C PHE A 59 -3.76 -10.53 -2.32
N GLY A 60 -3.27 -10.59 -1.08
CA GLY A 60 -3.60 -9.62 -0.05
C GLY A 60 -2.46 -8.65 0.22
N TYR A 61 -2.82 -7.51 0.78
CA TYR A 61 -1.88 -6.57 1.37
C TYR A 61 -2.46 -6.03 2.69
N THR A 62 -1.57 -5.68 3.61
CA THR A 62 -1.90 -4.85 4.76
C THR A 62 -1.78 -3.39 4.33
N LYS A 63 -2.85 -2.62 4.50
CA LYS A 63 -2.84 -1.18 4.31
C LYS A 63 -2.36 -0.51 5.59
N ILE A 64 -1.22 0.18 5.55
CA ILE A 64 -0.63 0.84 6.71
C ILE A 64 -0.51 2.33 6.45
N ILE A 65 -0.84 3.14 7.45
CA ILE A 65 -0.67 4.59 7.40
C ILE A 65 0.70 4.91 7.99
N ILE A 66 1.52 5.65 7.24
CA ILE A 66 2.81 6.16 7.70
C ILE A 66 2.56 7.56 8.25
N GLU A 67 2.60 7.72 9.58
CA GLU A 67 2.43 9.04 10.19
C GLU A 67 3.71 9.87 10.03
N LYS A 68 3.58 11.07 9.49
CA LYS A 68 4.67 12.05 9.38
C LYS A 68 4.23 13.41 9.93
N PRO A 69 5.15 14.24 10.43
CA PRO A 69 4.80 15.61 10.81
C PRO A 69 4.42 16.42 9.56
N LYS A 70 3.54 17.41 9.75
CA LYS A 70 3.28 18.43 8.73
C LYS A 70 4.54 19.25 8.47
N SER A 71 4.66 19.79 7.27
CA SER A 71 5.73 20.73 6.94
C SER A 71 5.65 21.97 7.84
N ILE A 72 6.82 22.55 8.13
CA ILE A 72 6.92 23.74 8.98
C ILE A 72 6.11 24.91 8.41
N GLU A 73 6.09 25.04 7.09
CA GLU A 73 5.30 26.06 6.36
C GLU A 73 3.81 25.88 6.61
N ALA A 74 3.29 24.66 6.43
CA ALA A 74 1.88 24.37 6.67
C ALA A 74 1.47 24.55 8.14
N LEU A 75 2.40 24.32 9.08
CA LEU A 75 2.16 24.58 10.52
C LEU A 75 2.11 26.07 10.83
N LYS A 76 2.96 26.88 10.19
CA LYS A 76 2.97 28.35 10.37
C LYS A 76 1.68 28.99 9.85
N ASP A 77 1.12 28.45 8.78
CA ASP A 77 -0.14 28.94 8.19
C ASP A 77 -1.38 28.52 8.99
N ASP A 78 -1.27 27.52 9.89
CA ASP A 78 -2.40 27.03 10.69
C ASP A 78 -2.69 27.96 11.89
N GLU A 79 -3.85 28.65 11.85
CA GLU A 79 -4.30 29.54 12.93
C GLU A 79 -4.43 28.86 14.30
N LYS A 80 -4.72 27.55 14.33
CA LYS A 80 -4.85 26.80 15.59
C LYS A 80 -3.47 26.49 16.17
N PHE A 81 -2.50 26.21 15.30
CA PHE A 81 -1.12 26.00 15.71
C PHE A 81 -0.51 27.30 16.25
N ALA A 82 -0.80 28.45 15.63
CA ALA A 82 -0.33 29.76 16.10
C ALA A 82 -0.77 30.11 17.54
N LYS A 83 -1.88 29.53 18.01
CA LYS A 83 -2.43 29.71 19.37
C LYS A 83 -1.78 28.79 20.42
N LEU A 84 -0.92 27.85 20.03
CA LEU A 84 -0.23 26.96 20.95
C LEU A 84 0.85 27.72 21.75
N LYS A 85 0.96 27.39 23.04
CA LYS A 85 1.91 28.03 23.95
C LYS A 85 3.36 27.66 23.66
N ASP A 86 3.61 26.39 23.35
CA ASP A 86 4.96 25.85 23.12
C ASP A 86 5.31 25.73 21.63
N LYS A 87 4.73 26.59 20.77
CA LYS A 87 4.93 26.51 19.31
C LYS A 87 6.41 26.61 18.90
N ASP A 88 7.17 27.51 19.53
CA ASP A 88 8.55 27.79 19.12
C ASP A 88 9.45 26.57 19.35
N LYS A 89 9.27 25.87 20.49
CA LYS A 89 9.96 24.61 20.78
C LYS A 89 9.62 23.51 19.78
N ILE A 90 8.35 23.43 19.37
CA ILE A 90 7.91 22.43 18.38
C ILE A 90 8.59 22.72 17.04
N LEU A 91 8.64 23.98 16.59
CA LEU A 91 9.35 24.35 15.37
C LEU A 91 10.85 24.02 15.45
N GLU A 92 11.51 24.36 16.55
CA GLU A 92 12.94 24.06 16.73
C GLU A 92 13.21 22.56 16.64
N LYS A 93 12.38 21.73 17.28
CA LYS A 93 12.51 20.27 17.24
C LYS A 93 12.21 19.68 15.87
N LEU A 94 11.24 20.24 15.15
CA LEU A 94 10.97 19.84 13.76
C LEU A 94 12.12 20.23 12.83
N GLN A 95 12.74 21.39 13.02
CA GLN A 95 13.95 21.80 12.27
C GLN A 95 15.15 20.90 12.57
N GLU A 96 15.34 20.52 13.83
CA GLU A 96 16.38 19.55 14.22
C GLU A 96 16.17 18.20 13.52
N LEU A 97 14.91 17.78 13.36
CA LEU A 97 14.55 16.54 12.68
C LEU A 97 14.75 16.60 11.16
N GLU A 98 14.51 17.76 10.52
CA GLU A 98 14.82 17.97 9.10
C GLU A 98 16.35 17.93 8.86
N GLN A 99 17.15 18.40 9.81
CA GLN A 99 18.61 18.38 9.70
C GLN A 99 19.20 17.00 10.01
N ASN A 100 18.63 16.29 10.98
CA ASN A 100 19.03 14.96 11.39
C ASN A 100 17.83 14.01 11.30
N PRO A 101 17.62 13.36 10.14
CA PRO A 101 16.50 12.45 9.95
C PRO A 101 16.48 11.36 11.02
N GLN A 102 15.42 11.35 11.81
CA GLN A 102 15.19 10.37 12.87
C GLN A 102 13.78 9.80 12.76
N ASP A 103 13.69 8.47 12.82
CA ASP A 103 12.43 7.74 12.80
C ASP A 103 11.93 7.46 14.23
N PHE A 104 10.61 7.29 14.36
CA PHE A 104 9.96 6.90 15.62
C PHE A 104 9.09 5.68 15.38
N LYS A 105 9.02 4.77 16.36
CA LYS A 105 8.17 3.58 16.23
C LYS A 105 6.71 3.91 16.43
N ASN A 106 6.43 4.85 17.33
CA ASN A 106 5.10 5.22 17.75
C ASN A 106 4.97 6.73 17.91
N ARG A 107 3.74 7.22 17.75
CA ARG A 107 3.38 8.62 17.99
C ARG A 107 3.82 9.11 19.37
N GLU A 108 3.74 8.28 20.40
CA GLU A 108 4.14 8.66 21.76
C GLU A 108 5.64 8.96 21.87
N GLU A 109 6.49 8.24 21.14
CA GLU A 109 7.94 8.50 21.12
C GLU A 109 8.22 9.83 20.43
N PHE A 110 7.53 10.12 19.33
CA PHE A 110 7.60 11.42 18.65
C PHE A 110 7.17 12.58 19.57
N ILE A 111 6.04 12.45 20.27
CA ILE A 111 5.58 13.51 21.19
C ILE A 111 6.55 13.68 22.37
N LYS A 112 7.14 12.60 22.89
CA LYS A 112 8.20 12.68 23.91
C LYS A 112 9.43 13.42 23.39
N PHE A 113 9.82 13.20 22.13
CA PHE A 113 10.93 13.91 21.49
C PHE A 113 10.69 15.42 21.40
N LEU A 114 9.45 15.84 21.09
CA LEU A 114 9.08 17.26 21.10
C LEU A 114 9.18 17.89 22.50
N GLY A 115 9.15 17.09 23.57
CA GLY A 115 9.30 17.57 24.95
C GLY A 115 8.14 18.43 25.45
N VAL A 116 6.97 18.35 24.80
CA VAL A 116 5.79 19.17 25.11
C VAL A 116 4.62 18.29 25.55
N LYS A 117 3.80 18.83 26.46
CA LYS A 117 2.58 18.16 26.92
C LYS A 117 1.39 18.66 26.09
N LEU A 118 1.06 17.91 25.04
CA LEU A 118 -0.04 18.23 24.13
C LEU A 118 -1.32 17.45 24.50
N LYS A 119 -2.47 18.02 24.17
CA LYS A 119 -3.74 17.29 24.10
C LYS A 119 -3.84 16.56 22.77
N LYS A 120 -4.63 15.48 22.70
CA LYS A 120 -4.88 14.72 21.45
C LYS A 120 -5.26 15.60 20.24
N SER A 121 -6.04 16.65 20.46
CA SER A 121 -6.42 17.60 19.39
C SER A 121 -5.22 18.39 18.85
N GLU A 122 -4.28 18.74 19.73
CA GLU A 122 -3.08 19.52 19.39
C GLU A 122 -2.03 18.60 18.73
N GLU A 123 -1.90 17.36 19.21
CA GLU A 123 -1.08 16.34 18.55
C GLU A 123 -1.57 16.11 17.11
N ASN A 124 -2.89 16.08 16.87
CA ASN A 124 -3.47 15.89 15.53
C ASN A 124 -3.23 17.09 14.60
N LEU A 125 -2.89 18.26 15.14
CA LEU A 125 -2.54 19.42 14.31
C LEU A 125 -1.13 19.29 13.73
N ILE A 126 -0.24 18.60 14.44
CA ILE A 126 1.18 18.45 14.08
C ILE A 126 1.38 17.32 13.07
N ILE A 127 0.57 16.27 13.15
CA ILE A 127 0.65 15.12 12.23
C ILE A 127 -0.06 15.46 10.93
N ASP A 128 0.53 15.06 9.80
CA ASP A 128 -0.08 15.19 8.49
C ASP A 128 -1.31 14.27 8.37
N SER A 129 -2.42 14.86 7.93
CA SER A 129 -3.71 14.18 7.84
C SER A 129 -3.96 13.56 6.47
N ASP A 130 -3.04 13.71 5.51
CA ASP A 130 -3.19 13.16 4.16
C ASP A 130 -3.11 11.63 4.14
N LYS A 131 -4.26 10.98 4.28
CA LYS A 131 -4.39 9.52 4.22
C LYS A 131 -4.27 8.96 2.81
N THR A 132 -4.18 9.78 1.76
CA THR A 132 -4.05 9.29 0.39
C THR A 132 -2.60 9.01 0.05
N ASN A 133 -1.73 9.97 0.34
CA ASN A 133 -0.31 9.85 0.05
C ASN A 133 0.48 9.17 1.18
N ASN A 134 0.02 9.26 2.43
CA ASN A 134 0.73 8.67 3.57
C ASN A 134 0.30 7.23 3.86
N THR A 135 -0.02 6.44 2.84
CA THR A 135 -0.44 5.05 3.01
C THR A 135 0.33 4.11 2.10
N GLU A 136 0.93 3.10 2.70
CA GLU A 136 1.59 2.00 2.00
C GLU A 136 0.74 0.74 1.95
N LYS A 137 0.89 -0.02 0.86
CA LYS A 137 0.23 -1.32 0.65
C LYS A 137 1.28 -2.41 0.69
N ILE A 138 1.46 -3.00 1.87
CA ILE A 138 2.51 -3.99 2.11
C ILE A 138 1.97 -5.38 1.82
N PRO A 139 2.57 -6.16 0.90
CA PRO A 139 2.16 -7.55 0.66
C PRO A 139 2.14 -8.37 1.94
N LEU A 140 1.14 -9.26 2.13
CA LEU A 140 0.99 -10.03 3.37
C LEU A 140 2.19 -10.91 3.72
N LYS A 141 2.97 -11.32 2.71
CA LYS A 141 4.17 -12.15 2.88
C LYS A 141 5.38 -11.37 3.38
N THR A 142 5.34 -10.04 3.32
CA THR A 142 6.49 -9.20 3.64
C THR A 142 6.40 -8.71 5.08
N ASN A 143 7.54 -8.67 5.77
CA ASN A 143 7.62 -8.07 7.09
C ASN A 143 7.45 -6.54 6.99
N ILE A 144 6.57 -5.98 7.83
CA ILE A 144 6.24 -4.55 7.82
C ILE A 144 7.47 -3.67 8.03
N GLN A 145 8.30 -3.98 9.04
CA GLN A 145 9.49 -3.21 9.34
C GLN A 145 10.53 -3.31 8.22
N GLY A 146 10.72 -4.53 7.69
CA GLY A 146 11.62 -4.74 6.56
C GLY A 146 11.21 -3.93 5.33
N TYR A 147 9.92 -3.87 5.00
CA TYR A 147 9.41 -3.02 3.92
C TYR A 147 9.63 -1.54 4.20
N TYR A 148 9.38 -1.08 5.44
CA TYR A 148 9.61 0.31 5.83
C TYR A 148 11.08 0.71 5.63
N ASP A 149 12.03 -0.11 6.08
CA ASP A 149 13.45 0.19 6.01
C ASP A 149 13.97 0.27 4.57
N THR A 150 13.40 -0.51 3.64
CA THR A 150 13.86 -0.58 2.24
C THR A 150 13.11 0.35 1.29
N GLU A 151 11.80 0.46 1.43
CA GLU A 151 10.94 1.14 0.44
C GLU A 151 10.44 2.50 0.93
N VAL A 152 10.35 2.72 2.24
CA VAL A 152 9.75 3.95 2.80
C VAL A 152 10.85 4.89 3.29
N LYS A 153 11.71 4.42 4.20
CA LYS A 153 12.73 5.20 4.87
C LYS A 153 13.66 6.01 3.94
N PRO A 154 14.10 5.51 2.76
CA PRO A 154 14.96 6.30 1.88
C PRO A 154 14.30 7.54 1.28
N TYR A 155 12.98 7.65 1.35
CA TYR A 155 12.18 8.69 0.71
C TYR A 155 11.40 9.58 1.70
N VAL A 156 11.56 9.33 3.01
CA VAL A 156 10.91 10.08 4.10
C VAL A 156 11.92 10.97 4.81
#